data_AF-A0A930TZD7-F1
#
_entry.id   AF-A0A930TZD7-F1
#
_cell.length_a   1.000
_cell.length_b   1.000
_cell.length_c   1.000
_cell.angle_alpha   90.00
_cell.angle_beta   90.00
_cell.angle_gamma   90.00
#
_symmetry.space_group_name_H-M   'P 1'
#
loop_
_entity.id
_entity.type
_entity.pdbx_description
1 polymer ?
#
loop_
_entity_poly.entity_id
_entity_poly.type
_entity_poly.pdbx_seq_one_letter_code
_entity_poly.pdbx_strand_id
1 'polypeptide(L)'
;MVAGIICFCGAFVLASLIEYWMHRLMHVSQRIGGRHRDHHRRNEGQGVIWEFRDYLLGSAIAILPMFLVSRSAGLGWALGAIAFAAFSAYAHQLQHENPTKCFWMTMPVHYVHHKYGMWHHNFGLAVDWWDRVFGTYKPMEWLTEEELSRPQRGLLELRWW
;
A
#
# COMPACT_ATOMS: atom_id res chain seq x y z
N MET A 1 6.54 24.38 13.26
CA MET A 1 7.27 23.09 13.23
C MET A 1 6.44 21.96 13.83
N VAL A 2 6.03 22.05 15.10
CA VAL A 2 5.20 21.02 15.77
C VAL A 2 3.92 20.66 14.99
N ALA A 3 3.13 21.67 14.58
CA ALA A 3 1.92 21.44 13.80
C ALA A 3 2.17 20.67 12.50
N GLY A 4 3.29 20.94 11.82
CA GLY A 4 3.67 20.22 10.60
C GLY A 4 4.01 18.76 10.85
N ILE A 5 4.74 18.45 11.93
CA ILE A 5 5.07 17.06 12.31
C ILE A 5 3.79 16.29 12.65
N ILE A 6 2.89 16.88 13.43
CA ILE A 6 1.59 16.27 13.77
C ILE A 6 0.79 15.98 12.50
N CYS A 7 0.70 16.96 11.59
CA CYS A 7 -0.01 16.79 10.32
C CYS A 7 0.64 15.74 9.43
N PHE A 8 1.97 15.64 9.41
CA PHE A 8 2.69 14.61 8.66
C PHE A 8 2.32 13.21 9.16
N CYS A 9 2.47 12.96 10.46
CA CYS A 9 2.15 11.66 11.05
C CYS A 9 0.66 11.32 10.87
N GLY A 10 -0.23 12.30 11.09
CA GLY A 10 -1.67 12.14 10.91
C GLY A 10 -2.03 11.80 9.46
N ALA A 11 -1.46 12.50 8.48
CA ALA A 11 -1.68 12.22 7.07
C ALA A 11 -1.16 10.84 6.66
N PHE A 12 0.02 10.44 7.15
CA PHE A 12 0.60 9.13 6.87
C PHE A 12 -0.31 7.99 7.36
N VAL A 13 -0.78 8.09 8.60
CA VAL A 13 -1.70 7.10 9.19
C VAL A 13 -3.07 7.13 8.50
N LEU A 14 -3.61 8.31 8.18
CA LEU A 14 -4.88 8.39 7.47
C LEU A 14 -4.78 7.84 6.05
N ALA A 15 -3.69 8.10 5.34
CA ALA A 15 -3.47 7.58 3.99
C ALA A 15 -3.39 6.04 4.00
N SER A 16 -2.80 5.43 5.03
CA SER A 16 -2.80 3.96 5.18
C SER A 16 -4.19 3.39 5.44
N LEU A 17 -5.03 4.11 6.18
CA LEU A 17 -6.43 3.72 6.40
C LEU A 17 -7.25 3.83 5.10
N ILE A 18 -7.05 4.89 4.34
CA ILE A 18 -7.72 5.10 3.05
C ILE A 18 -7.29 4.01 2.05
N GLU A 19 -6.01 3.69 1.98
CA GLU A 19 -5.47 2.61 1.14
C GLU A 19 -6.18 1.27 1.45
N TYR A 20 -6.24 0.89 2.73
CA TYR A 20 -6.93 -0.31 3.19
C TYR A 20 -8.41 -0.36 2.74
N TRP A 21 -9.16 0.72 2.98
CA TRP A 21 -10.59 0.76 2.60
C TRP A 21 -10.81 0.84 1.10
N MET A 22 -9.92 1.53 0.37
CA MET A 22 -9.98 1.59 -1.08
C MET A 22 -9.74 0.20 -1.69
N HIS A 23 -8.76 -0.54 -1.17
CA HIS A 23 -8.53 -1.92 -1.62
C HIS A 23 -9.76 -2.81 -1.37
N ARG A 24 -10.39 -2.72 -0.19
CA ARG A 24 -11.67 -3.40 0.07
C ARG A 24 -12.77 -3.00 -0.90
N LEU A 25 -12.88 -1.70 -1.20
CA LEU A 25 -13.85 -1.19 -2.15
C LEU A 25 -13.61 -1.74 -3.57
N MET A 26 -12.34 -1.87 -3.98
CA MET A 26 -11.96 -2.50 -5.25
C MET A 26 -12.36 -3.99 -5.32
N HIS A 27 -12.41 -4.70 -4.20
CA HIS A 27 -12.88 -6.10 -4.17
C HIS A 27 -14.41 -6.24 -4.26
N VAL A 28 -15.16 -5.22 -3.87
CA VAL A 28 -16.64 -5.25 -3.83
C VAL A 28 -17.26 -4.58 -5.05
N SER A 29 -16.72 -3.44 -5.49
CA SER A 29 -17.30 -2.63 -6.55
C SER A 29 -16.76 -3.01 -7.92
N GLN A 30 -17.63 -3.45 -8.83
CA GLN A 30 -17.25 -3.75 -10.21
C GLN A 30 -16.68 -2.52 -10.96
N ARG A 31 -17.27 -1.35 -10.70
CA ARG A 31 -16.89 -0.10 -11.38
C ARG A 31 -15.51 0.38 -10.95
N ILE A 32 -15.19 0.28 -9.66
CA ILE A 32 -13.92 0.76 -9.10
C ILE A 32 -12.85 -0.32 -9.21
N GLY A 33 -13.25 -1.58 -9.04
CA GLY A 33 -12.38 -2.74 -8.98
C GLY A 33 -11.92 -3.31 -10.32
N GLY A 34 -12.44 -2.86 -11.48
CA GLY A 34 -12.14 -3.49 -12.77
C GLY A 34 -10.64 -3.73 -13.00
N ARG A 35 -9.82 -2.69 -12.85
CA ARG A 35 -8.35 -2.78 -12.98
C ARG A 35 -7.73 -3.68 -11.92
N HIS A 36 -8.25 -3.65 -10.70
CA HIS A 36 -7.80 -4.48 -9.59
C HIS A 36 -8.08 -5.97 -9.82
N ARG A 37 -9.23 -6.32 -10.42
CA ARG A 37 -9.54 -7.70 -10.81
C ARG A 37 -8.58 -8.20 -11.90
N ASP A 38 -8.26 -7.36 -12.88
CA ASP A 38 -7.27 -7.69 -13.91
C ASP A 38 -5.85 -7.83 -13.33
N HIS A 39 -5.53 -7.02 -12.32
CA HIS A 39 -4.31 -7.15 -11.52
C HIS A 39 -4.25 -8.49 -10.80
N HIS A 40 -5.32 -8.90 -10.10
CA HIS A 40 -5.44 -10.22 -9.49
C HIS A 40 -5.28 -11.37 -10.48
N ARG A 41 -5.93 -11.26 -11.64
CA ARG A 41 -5.88 -12.30 -12.67
C ARG A 41 -4.47 -12.51 -13.22
N ARG A 42 -3.69 -11.44 -13.36
CA ARG A 42 -2.31 -11.49 -13.87
C ARG A 42 -1.27 -11.72 -12.77
N ASN A 43 -1.60 -11.37 -11.54
CA ASN A 43 -0.70 -11.35 -10.39
C ASN A 43 0.58 -10.52 -10.65
N GLU A 44 0.40 -9.34 -11.23
CA GLU A 44 1.49 -8.44 -11.62
C GLU A 44 1.13 -7.02 -11.22
N GLY A 45 2.02 -6.33 -10.47
CA GLY A 45 1.90 -4.88 -10.29
C GLY A 45 2.03 -4.12 -11.61
N GLN A 46 2.09 -2.79 -11.55
CA GLN A 46 2.42 -1.95 -12.71
C GLN A 46 3.76 -1.22 -12.57
N GLY A 47 4.52 -1.50 -11.51
CA GLY A 47 5.78 -0.81 -11.23
C GLY A 47 5.59 0.40 -10.32
N VAL A 48 6.62 0.70 -9.52
CA VAL A 48 6.54 1.63 -8.38
C VAL A 48 6.03 3.02 -8.78
N ILE A 49 6.51 3.59 -9.90
CA ILE A 49 6.15 4.96 -10.31
C ILE A 49 4.69 5.04 -10.75
N TRP A 50 4.19 4.05 -11.50
CA TRP A 50 2.80 4.06 -11.95
C TRP A 50 1.81 3.82 -10.81
N GLU A 51 2.13 2.94 -9.87
CA GLU A 51 1.35 2.79 -8.63
C GLU A 51 1.33 4.12 -7.85
N PHE A 52 2.50 4.72 -7.63
CA PHE A 52 2.62 5.98 -6.89
C PHE A 52 1.79 7.09 -7.55
N ARG A 53 1.87 7.23 -8.87
CA ARG A 53 1.09 8.21 -9.62
C ARG A 53 -0.40 8.00 -9.40
N ASP A 54 -0.89 6.77 -9.51
CA ASP A 54 -2.30 6.46 -9.37
C ASP A 54 -2.79 6.73 -7.93
N TYR A 55 -1.97 6.42 -6.92
CA TYR A 55 -2.28 6.70 -5.50
C TYR A 55 -2.29 8.20 -5.20
N LEU A 56 -1.35 8.95 -5.78
CA LEU A 56 -1.27 10.39 -5.62
C LEU A 56 -2.45 11.10 -6.30
N LEU A 57 -2.83 10.68 -7.50
CA LEU A 57 -3.98 11.22 -8.21
C LEU A 57 -5.29 10.90 -7.47
N GLY A 58 -5.43 9.68 -6.96
CA GLY A 58 -6.59 9.27 -6.17
C GLY A 58 -6.75 10.04 -4.85
N SER A 59 -5.65 10.61 -4.33
CA SER A 59 -5.63 11.36 -3.07
C SER A 59 -5.45 12.87 -3.23
N ALA A 60 -5.35 13.39 -4.46
CA ALA A 60 -4.97 14.77 -4.75
C ALA A 60 -5.84 15.82 -4.05
N ILE A 61 -7.16 15.60 -4.00
CA ILE A 61 -8.11 16.52 -3.34
C ILE A 61 -7.91 16.53 -1.81
N ALA A 62 -7.52 15.40 -1.23
CA ALA A 62 -7.34 15.25 0.21
C ALA A 62 -6.03 15.88 0.72
N ILE A 63 -5.12 16.32 -0.18
CA ILE A 63 -3.82 16.90 0.17
C ILE A 63 -3.93 18.39 0.56
N LEU A 64 -4.90 19.11 0.02
CA LEU A 64 -5.01 20.57 0.15
C LEU A 64 -5.64 21.12 1.45
N PRO A 65 -6.55 20.43 2.18
CA PRO A 65 -7.33 21.04 3.26
C PRO A 65 -6.49 21.69 4.36
N MET A 66 -5.36 21.10 4.75
CA MET A 66 -4.56 21.60 5.87
C MET A 66 -3.81 22.90 5.56
N PHE A 67 -3.74 23.33 4.30
CA PHE A 67 -3.24 24.66 3.95
C PHE A 67 -4.18 25.77 4.41
N LEU A 68 -5.47 25.48 4.60
CA LEU A 68 -6.44 26.43 5.16
C LEU A 68 -6.19 26.71 6.66
N VAL A 69 -5.51 25.80 7.35
CA VAL A 69 -5.17 25.94 8.78
C VAL A 69 -3.87 26.74 8.95
N SER A 70 -2.80 26.32 8.27
CA SER A 70 -1.56 27.10 8.18
C SER A 70 -0.65 26.51 7.10
N ARG A 71 0.31 27.31 6.61
CA ARG A 71 1.36 26.81 5.70
C ARG A 71 2.13 25.62 6.29
N SER A 72 2.42 25.65 7.59
CA SER A 72 3.17 24.58 8.25
C SER A 72 2.38 23.27 8.36
N ALA A 73 1.08 23.37 8.64
CA ALA A 73 0.17 22.22 8.69
C ALA A 73 -0.05 21.63 7.30
N GLY A 74 -0.31 22.48 6.30
CA GLY A 74 -0.47 22.08 4.90
C GLY A 74 0.74 21.34 4.34
N LEU A 75 1.95 21.88 4.54
CA LEU A 75 3.19 21.22 4.10
C LEU A 75 3.40 19.87 4.81
N GLY A 76 3.20 19.81 6.13
CA GLY A 76 3.32 18.56 6.88
C GLY A 76 2.34 17.50 6.38
N TRP A 77 1.08 17.87 6.23
CA TRP A 77 0.02 17.01 5.72
C TRP A 77 0.31 16.47 4.32
N ALA A 78 0.66 17.36 3.38
CA ALA A 78 0.99 16.99 2.01
C ALA A 78 2.18 16.01 1.96
N LEU A 79 3.26 16.32 2.69
CA LEU A 79 4.43 15.45 2.74
C LEU A 79 4.12 14.09 3.37
N GLY A 80 3.28 14.03 4.40
CA GLY A 80 2.88 12.77 5.04
C GLY A 80 2.08 11.88 4.10
N ALA A 81 1.11 12.46 3.38
CA ALA A 81 0.33 11.74 2.37
C ALA A 81 1.19 11.25 1.20
N ILE A 82 2.07 12.12 0.68
CA ILE A 82 3.01 11.76 -0.41
C ILE A 82 3.97 10.66 0.04
N ALA A 83 4.53 10.77 1.26
CA ALA A 83 5.44 9.78 1.82
C ALA A 83 4.76 8.41 1.95
N PHE A 84 3.51 8.38 2.43
CA PHE A 84 2.77 7.12 2.52
C PHE A 84 2.45 6.56 1.12
N ALA A 85 2.02 7.38 0.17
CA ALA A 85 1.75 6.93 -1.19
C ALA A 85 3.00 6.31 -1.84
N ALA A 86 4.17 6.92 -1.66
CA ALA A 86 5.43 6.38 -2.15
C ALA A 86 5.80 5.06 -1.47
N PHE A 87 5.63 4.99 -0.14
CA PHE A 87 5.88 3.77 0.62
C PHE A 87 4.94 2.63 0.21
N SER A 88 3.65 2.91 0.05
CA SER A 88 2.64 1.92 -0.36
C SER A 88 2.89 1.41 -1.78
N ALA A 89 3.22 2.29 -2.73
CA ALA A 89 3.59 1.89 -4.09
C ALA A 89 4.83 1.00 -4.13
N TYR A 90 5.86 1.35 -3.34
CA TYR A 90 7.06 0.53 -3.19
C TYR A 90 6.74 -0.83 -2.57
N ALA A 91 6.00 -0.84 -1.45
CA ALA A 91 5.63 -2.06 -0.73
C ALA A 91 4.77 -3.00 -1.58
N HIS A 92 3.85 -2.45 -2.38
CA HIS A 92 3.02 -3.18 -3.32
C HIS A 92 3.90 -3.91 -4.35
N GLN A 93 4.78 -3.18 -5.05
CA GLN A 93 5.65 -3.79 -6.06
C GLN A 93 6.67 -4.76 -5.45
N LEU A 94 7.22 -4.43 -4.28
CA LEU A 94 8.14 -5.30 -3.55
C LEU A 94 7.50 -6.64 -3.23
N GLN A 95 6.24 -6.66 -2.79
CA GLN A 95 5.57 -7.91 -2.45
C GLN A 95 5.25 -8.79 -3.66
N HIS A 96 5.03 -8.21 -4.85
CA HIS A 96 4.91 -8.99 -6.08
C HIS A 96 6.22 -9.65 -6.50
N GLU A 97 7.33 -8.92 -6.41
CA GLU A 97 8.61 -9.39 -6.94
C GLU A 97 9.49 -10.13 -5.92
N ASN A 98 9.59 -9.62 -4.70
CA ASN A 98 10.43 -10.17 -3.65
C ASN A 98 9.78 -10.03 -2.25
N PRO A 99 8.75 -10.84 -1.95
CA PRO A 99 8.02 -10.77 -0.69
C PRO A 99 8.90 -11.00 0.55
N THR A 100 10.03 -11.72 0.42
CA THR A 100 10.98 -11.96 1.52
C THR A 100 11.67 -10.70 2.02
N LYS A 101 11.71 -9.64 1.22
CA LYS A 101 12.28 -8.34 1.61
C LYS A 101 11.28 -7.41 2.28
N CYS A 102 10.03 -7.79 2.42
CA CYS A 102 9.02 -7.05 3.17
C CYS A 102 9.12 -7.36 4.68
N PHE A 103 10.27 -7.05 5.28
CA PHE A 103 10.63 -7.47 6.64
C PHE A 103 9.91 -6.69 7.75
N TRP A 104 9.28 -5.56 7.43
CA TRP A 104 8.59 -4.71 8.42
C TRP A 104 7.18 -5.21 8.77
N MET A 105 6.70 -6.25 8.08
CA MET A 105 5.49 -6.98 8.44
C MET A 105 5.85 -8.43 8.76
N THR A 106 5.15 -9.04 9.71
CA THR A 106 5.33 -10.48 10.04
C THR A 106 5.10 -11.38 8.84
N MET A 107 4.24 -10.93 7.91
CA MET A 107 3.89 -11.60 6.67
C MET A 107 3.65 -10.53 5.61
N PRO A 108 4.13 -10.72 4.37
CA PRO A 108 3.83 -9.83 3.25
C PRO A 108 2.36 -10.03 2.86
N VAL A 109 1.48 -9.29 3.53
CA VAL A 109 0.02 -9.48 3.46
C VAL A 109 -0.51 -9.38 2.04
N HIS A 110 0.01 -8.49 1.20
CA HIS A 110 -0.43 -8.35 -0.19
C HIS A 110 0.02 -9.52 -1.06
N TYR A 111 1.26 -9.99 -0.87
CA TYR A 111 1.73 -11.19 -1.56
C TYR A 111 0.85 -12.41 -1.23
N VAL A 112 0.58 -12.61 0.07
CA VAL A 112 -0.26 -13.71 0.55
C VAL A 112 -1.70 -13.55 0.07
N HIS A 113 -2.21 -12.32 0.03
CA HIS A 113 -3.53 -12.00 -0.49
C HIS A 113 -3.70 -12.49 -1.93
N HIS A 114 -2.68 -12.27 -2.77
CA HIS A 114 -2.66 -12.80 -4.13
C HIS A 114 -2.43 -14.31 -4.20
N LYS A 115 -1.37 -14.83 -3.54
CA LYS A 115 -0.97 -16.24 -3.60
C LYS A 115 -2.11 -17.19 -3.23
N TYR A 116 -2.90 -16.83 -2.23
CA TYR A 116 -3.98 -17.68 -1.71
C TYR A 116 -5.39 -17.16 -2.06
N GLY A 117 -5.52 -16.22 -2.99
CA GLY A 117 -6.82 -15.75 -3.49
C GLY A 117 -7.74 -15.15 -2.41
N MET A 118 -7.20 -14.31 -1.53
CA MET A 118 -7.89 -13.83 -0.34
C MET A 118 -8.88 -12.68 -0.60
N TRP A 119 -10.00 -12.96 -1.25
CA TRP A 119 -11.00 -11.93 -1.61
C TRP A 119 -11.61 -11.14 -0.42
N HIS A 120 -11.44 -11.65 0.81
CA HIS A 120 -12.04 -11.11 2.03
C HIS A 120 -11.03 -10.81 3.16
N HIS A 121 -9.72 -10.94 2.92
CA HIS A 121 -8.70 -10.85 3.96
C HIS A 121 -7.42 -10.17 3.44
N ASN A 122 -6.59 -9.65 4.36
CA ASN A 122 -5.25 -9.12 4.08
C ASN A 122 -5.25 -8.02 2.99
N PHE A 123 -5.99 -6.94 3.24
CA PHE A 123 -6.14 -5.84 2.28
C PHE A 123 -5.03 -4.77 2.37
N GLY A 124 -4.19 -4.79 3.39
CA GLY A 124 -3.08 -3.85 3.49
C GLY A 124 -2.07 -4.05 2.36
N LEU A 125 -1.65 -2.95 1.73
CA LEU A 125 -0.53 -2.96 0.79
C LEU A 125 0.78 -2.70 1.53
N ALA A 126 0.88 -1.61 2.29
CA ALA A 126 2.13 -1.19 2.94
C ALA A 126 2.27 -1.69 4.39
N VAL A 127 1.14 -1.78 5.10
CA VAL A 127 1.05 -2.10 6.52
C VAL A 127 -0.15 -3.01 6.78
N ASP A 128 -0.08 -3.87 7.79
CA ASP A 128 -1.14 -4.81 8.17
C ASP A 128 -2.01 -4.30 9.34
N TRP A 129 -1.82 -3.05 9.77
CA TRP A 129 -2.46 -2.47 10.94
C TRP A 129 -3.98 -2.56 10.87
N TRP A 130 -4.54 -2.17 9.72
CA TRP A 130 -5.97 -2.09 9.52
C TRP A 130 -6.60 -3.47 9.32
N ASP A 131 -5.86 -4.43 8.76
CA ASP A 131 -6.30 -5.82 8.76
C ASP A 131 -6.47 -6.35 10.18
N ARG A 132 -5.58 -6.00 11.10
CA ARG A 132 -5.67 -6.39 12.51
C ARG A 132 -6.81 -5.65 13.22
N VAL A 133 -6.92 -4.34 13.01
CA VAL A 133 -7.96 -3.50 13.64
C VAL A 133 -9.38 -3.91 13.19
N PHE A 134 -9.58 -4.19 11.90
CA PHE A 134 -10.89 -4.53 11.34
C PHE A 134 -11.14 -6.04 11.21
N GLY A 135 -10.24 -6.88 11.75
CA GLY A 135 -10.42 -8.33 11.80
C GLY A 135 -10.34 -9.04 10.44
N THR A 136 -9.66 -8.45 9.46
CA THR A 136 -9.43 -9.06 8.15
C THR A 136 -8.04 -9.69 8.01
N TYR A 137 -7.18 -9.59 9.04
CA TYR A 137 -5.88 -10.27 9.07
C TYR A 137 -6.07 -11.78 9.15
N LYS A 138 -5.57 -12.49 8.13
CA LYS A 138 -5.58 -13.95 8.05
C LYS A 138 -4.15 -14.47 7.92
N PRO A 139 -3.55 -15.04 8.98
CA PRO A 139 -2.20 -15.56 8.92
C PRO A 139 -2.12 -16.75 7.95
N MET A 140 -0.98 -16.89 7.29
CA MET A 140 -0.67 -18.04 6.43
C MET A 140 0.80 -18.43 6.60
N GLU A 141 1.05 -19.72 6.51
CA GLU A 141 2.41 -20.24 6.28
C GLU A 141 2.77 -19.99 4.81
N TRP A 142 3.52 -18.92 4.58
CA TRP A 142 3.77 -18.38 3.24
C TRP A 142 5.19 -18.57 2.74
N LEU A 143 6.15 -18.68 3.67
CA LEU A 143 7.58 -18.79 3.37
C LEU A 143 7.93 -20.26 3.17
N THR A 144 8.04 -20.66 1.90
CA THR A 144 8.41 -22.02 1.50
C THR A 144 9.76 -22.00 0.75
N GLU A 145 10.25 -23.18 0.37
CA GLU A 145 11.42 -23.29 -0.52
C GLU A 145 11.25 -22.51 -1.83
N GLU A 146 10.01 -22.33 -2.32
CA GLU A 146 9.75 -21.50 -3.49
C GLU A 146 10.22 -20.05 -3.24
N GLU A 147 9.79 -19.41 -2.16
CA GLU A 147 10.14 -18.02 -1.85
C GLU A 147 11.61 -17.88 -1.49
N LEU A 148 12.19 -18.86 -0.81
CA LEU A 148 13.59 -18.88 -0.43
C LEU A 148 14.53 -19.06 -1.64
N SER A 149 14.10 -19.81 -2.65
CA SER A 149 14.87 -20.04 -3.89
C SER A 149 14.79 -18.89 -4.90
N ARG A 150 13.93 -17.89 -4.68
CA ARG A 150 13.80 -16.73 -5.58
C ARG A 150 15.11 -15.94 -5.63
N PRO A 151 15.52 -15.47 -6.83
CA PRO A 151 16.68 -14.59 -6.96
C PRO A 151 16.55 -13.37 -6.04
N GLN A 152 17.57 -13.12 -5.22
CA GLN A 152 17.58 -12.04 -4.24
C GLN A 152 17.88 -10.68 -4.90
N ARG A 153 16.98 -10.24 -5.80
CA ARG A 153 17.06 -8.93 -6.47
C ARG A 153 17.19 -7.80 -5.46
N GLY A 154 18.10 -6.86 -5.69
CA GLY A 154 18.30 -5.69 -4.85
C GLY A 154 17.02 -4.88 -4.62
N LEU A 155 16.96 -4.09 -3.54
CA LEU A 155 15.78 -3.25 -3.24
C LEU A 155 15.49 -2.21 -4.33
N LEU A 156 16.49 -1.89 -5.16
CA LEU A 156 16.40 -0.98 -6.30
C LEU A 156 16.15 -1.70 -7.63
N GLU A 157 16.20 -3.03 -7.66
CA GLU A 157 16.01 -3.85 -8.86
C GLU A 157 14.54 -4.27 -9.07
N LEU A 158 13.61 -3.59 -8.39
CA LEU A 158 12.19 -3.70 -8.67
C LEU A 158 11.88 -3.08 -10.02
N ARG A 159 10.79 -3.52 -10.65
CA ARG A 159 10.23 -2.79 -11.79
C ARG A 159 9.71 -1.43 -11.32
N TRP A 160 10.31 -0.35 -11.83
CA TRP A 160 9.92 1.01 -11.49
C TRP A 160 8.84 1.59 -12.39
N TRP A 161 8.63 1.05 -13.61
CA TRP A 161 7.69 1.53 -14.62
C TRP A 161 7.06 0.39 -15.43
#